data_AF-A0A932L5H6-F1
#
_entry.id   AF-A0A932L5H6-F1
#
_cell.length_a   1.000
_cell.length_b   1.000
_cell.length_c   1.000
_cell.angle_alpha   90.00
_cell.angle_beta   90.00
_cell.angle_gamma   90.00
#
_symmetry.space_group_name_H-M   'P 1'
#
loop_
_entity.id
_entity.type
_entity.pdbx_description
1 polymer ?
#
loop_
_entity_poly.entity_id
_entity_poly.type
_entity_poly.pdbx_seq_one_letter_code
_entity_poly.pdbx_strand_id
1 'polypeptide(L)'
;MNACAPTGKRRCHDMAMIVTDVIMTLAREKARDGILSLDDIDRIATLIGGGTMLLDSAYIRQEEGCRKLHMQPKGNVGARSNPFQRLMVRPFEHLLTGEDAVFQRGYLTNYFEFLEHAFEKRLEPFERHCRSIIQALMVVHGNNLTWDHFYVDGRTIKTLQGALKLLRAYLESPEGQRVWLACLSRPSADMPQPAIGQINHIRQALLETARGLEAAE
;
A
#
# COMPACT_ATOMS: atom_id res chain seq x y z
N MET A 1 -18.60 11.23 -19.06
CA MET A 1 -18.84 10.67 -17.72
C MET A 1 -17.63 9.82 -17.37
N ASN A 2 -16.79 10.34 -16.47
CA ASN A 2 -15.50 9.77 -16.10
C ASN A 2 -15.71 8.65 -15.08
N ALA A 3 -15.32 7.43 -15.40
CA ALA A 3 -15.28 6.33 -14.45
C ALA A 3 -13.86 6.16 -13.92
N CYS A 4 -13.77 6.23 -12.59
CA CYS A 4 -12.60 6.08 -11.75
C CYS A 4 -11.71 4.89 -12.11
N ALA A 5 -10.40 5.11 -12.01
CA ALA A 5 -9.38 4.07 -12.01
C ALA A 5 -9.68 3.01 -10.95
N PRO A 6 -9.71 1.70 -11.29
CA PRO A 6 -9.74 0.67 -10.28
C PRO A 6 -8.37 0.06 -10.07
N THR A 7 -8.03 0.01 -8.79
CA THR A 7 -7.05 -0.84 -8.13
C THR A 7 -7.02 -2.26 -8.70
N GLY A 8 -5.84 -2.90 -8.69
CA GLY A 8 -5.54 -4.17 -9.38
C GLY A 8 -6.49 -5.35 -9.14
N LYS A 9 -7.38 -5.27 -8.12
CA LYS A 9 -8.44 -6.25 -7.88
C LYS A 9 -9.46 -6.37 -9.01
N ARG A 10 -9.86 -5.28 -9.69
CA ARG A 10 -10.83 -5.38 -10.82
C ARG A 10 -10.22 -6.07 -12.03
N ARG A 11 -8.94 -5.85 -12.32
CA ARG A 11 -8.28 -6.43 -13.52
C ARG A 11 -8.12 -7.95 -13.43
N CYS A 12 -7.86 -8.49 -12.25
CA CYS A 12 -7.84 -9.94 -12.03
C CYS A 12 -9.25 -10.54 -12.15
N HIS A 13 -10.27 -9.82 -11.70
CA HIS A 13 -11.67 -10.22 -11.85
C HIS A 13 -12.11 -10.22 -13.33
N ASP A 14 -11.65 -9.25 -14.13
CA ASP A 14 -11.93 -9.19 -15.57
C ASP A 14 -11.34 -10.40 -16.31
N MET A 15 -10.11 -10.83 -15.94
CA MET A 15 -9.53 -12.06 -16.50
C MET A 15 -10.30 -13.32 -16.06
N ALA A 16 -10.73 -13.39 -14.81
CA ALA A 16 -11.55 -14.50 -14.32
C ALA A 16 -12.89 -14.61 -15.08
N MET A 17 -13.49 -13.46 -15.42
CA MET A 17 -14.71 -13.42 -16.25
C MET A 17 -14.45 -13.97 -17.66
N ILE A 18 -13.37 -13.56 -18.33
CA ILE A 18 -13.02 -14.05 -19.68
C ILE A 18 -12.80 -15.57 -19.67
N VAL A 19 -12.07 -16.09 -18.67
CA VAL A 19 -11.84 -17.54 -18.52
C VAL A 19 -13.16 -18.27 -18.30
N THR A 20 -14.05 -17.73 -17.45
CA THR A 20 -15.36 -18.31 -17.18
C THR A 20 -16.23 -18.34 -18.44
N ASP A 21 -16.23 -17.28 -19.24
CA ASP A 21 -16.99 -17.23 -20.50
C ASP A 21 -16.49 -18.25 -21.53
N VAL A 22 -15.18 -18.47 -21.61
CA VAL A 22 -14.58 -19.52 -22.45
C VAL A 22 -14.99 -20.91 -21.98
N ILE A 23 -14.92 -21.19 -20.66
CA ILE A 23 -15.39 -22.45 -20.06
C ILE A 23 -16.86 -22.68 -20.41
N MET A 24 -17.71 -21.68 -20.20
CA MET A 24 -19.15 -21.79 -20.41
C MET A 24 -19.50 -21.98 -21.90
N THR A 25 -18.77 -21.35 -22.81
CA THR A 25 -18.93 -21.55 -24.25
C THR A 25 -18.59 -22.99 -24.64
N LEU A 26 -17.42 -23.48 -24.24
CA LEU A 26 -16.99 -24.86 -24.55
C LEU A 26 -17.90 -25.90 -23.89
N ALA A 27 -18.37 -25.64 -22.67
CA ALA A 27 -19.32 -26.50 -21.99
C ALA A 27 -20.63 -26.61 -22.77
N ARG A 28 -21.18 -25.48 -23.26
CA ARG A 28 -22.41 -25.48 -24.07
C ARG A 28 -22.24 -26.20 -25.41
N GLU A 29 -21.08 -26.11 -26.03
CA GLU A 29 -20.79 -26.82 -27.29
C GLU A 29 -20.66 -28.33 -27.12
N LYS A 30 -20.20 -28.79 -25.94
CA LYS A 30 -20.01 -30.22 -25.64
C LYS A 30 -21.20 -30.87 -24.95
N ALA A 31 -22.06 -30.09 -24.31
CA ALA A 31 -23.24 -30.60 -23.64
C ALA A 31 -24.20 -31.26 -24.63
N ARG A 32 -24.64 -32.48 -24.31
CA ARG A 32 -25.76 -33.15 -25.00
C ARG A 32 -26.94 -33.17 -24.05
N ASP A 33 -28.06 -32.60 -24.47
CA ASP A 33 -29.27 -32.45 -23.65
C ASP A 33 -29.02 -31.72 -22.32
N GLY A 34 -28.05 -30.80 -22.29
CA GLY A 34 -27.66 -30.06 -21.09
C GLY A 34 -26.77 -30.85 -20.11
N ILE A 35 -26.34 -32.06 -20.48
CA ILE A 35 -25.47 -32.91 -19.67
C ILE A 35 -24.05 -32.89 -20.25
N LEU A 36 -23.06 -32.70 -19.38
CA LEU A 36 -21.63 -32.92 -19.68
C LEU A 36 -21.13 -34.17 -18.97
N SER A 37 -20.31 -34.95 -19.66
CA SER A 37 -19.54 -36.01 -19.01
C SER A 37 -18.29 -35.45 -18.32
N LEU A 38 -17.73 -36.21 -17.37
CA LEU A 38 -16.45 -35.85 -16.75
C LEU A 38 -15.30 -35.82 -17.77
N ASP A 39 -15.33 -36.71 -18.76
CA ASP A 39 -14.34 -36.74 -19.87
C ASP A 39 -14.40 -35.46 -20.72
N ASP A 40 -15.60 -34.89 -20.92
CA ASP A 40 -15.75 -33.60 -21.61
C ASP A 40 -15.18 -32.46 -20.77
N ILE A 41 -15.37 -32.49 -19.44
CA ILE A 41 -14.80 -31.49 -18.52
C ILE A 41 -13.27 -31.55 -18.51
N ASP A 42 -12.68 -32.75 -18.45
CA ASP A 42 -11.22 -32.93 -18.49
C ASP A 42 -10.62 -32.43 -19.82
N ARG A 43 -11.32 -32.65 -20.94
CA ARG A 43 -10.91 -32.11 -22.25
C ARG A 43 -11.00 -30.60 -22.31
N ILE A 44 -12.06 -30.00 -21.76
CA ILE A 44 -12.21 -28.54 -21.68
C ILE A 44 -11.09 -27.95 -20.81
N ALA A 45 -10.81 -28.54 -19.65
CA ALA A 45 -9.73 -28.12 -18.77
C ALA A 45 -8.36 -28.21 -19.44
N THR A 46 -8.11 -29.29 -20.19
CA THR A 46 -6.88 -29.50 -20.96
C THR A 46 -6.72 -28.44 -22.07
N LEU A 47 -7.80 -28.12 -22.79
CA LEU A 47 -7.81 -27.09 -23.84
C LEU A 47 -7.54 -25.69 -23.28
N ILE A 48 -8.11 -25.38 -22.12
CA ILE A 48 -7.87 -24.10 -21.45
C ILE A 48 -6.44 -24.02 -20.90
N GLY A 49 -5.95 -25.11 -20.29
CA GLY A 49 -4.59 -25.20 -19.76
C GLY A 49 -3.51 -25.15 -20.85
N GLY A 50 -3.82 -25.61 -22.06
CA GLY A 50 -2.93 -25.52 -23.23
C GLY A 50 -2.90 -24.14 -23.91
N GLY A 51 -3.80 -23.23 -23.55
CA GLY A 51 -3.97 -21.93 -24.19
C GLY A 51 -4.88 -21.99 -25.42
N THR A 52 -5.72 -20.97 -25.59
CA THR A 52 -6.54 -20.76 -26.79
C THR A 52 -6.28 -19.36 -27.32
N MET A 53 -6.45 -19.10 -28.62
CA MET A 53 -6.16 -17.77 -29.21
C MET A 53 -6.87 -16.60 -28.48
N LEU A 54 -8.09 -16.84 -27.97
CA LEU A 54 -8.83 -15.84 -27.17
C LEU A 54 -8.18 -15.62 -25.80
N LEU A 55 -7.78 -16.69 -25.10
CA LEU A 55 -7.08 -16.59 -23.83
C LEU A 55 -5.70 -15.97 -23.99
N ASP A 56 -4.94 -16.35 -25.02
CA ASP A 56 -3.60 -15.83 -25.29
C ASP A 56 -3.62 -14.31 -25.48
N SER A 57 -4.59 -13.80 -26.26
CA SER A 57 -4.74 -12.35 -26.47
C SER A 57 -5.08 -11.59 -25.18
N ALA A 58 -5.91 -12.18 -24.31
CA ALA A 58 -6.25 -11.61 -23.02
C ALA A 58 -5.07 -11.65 -22.04
N TYR A 59 -4.33 -12.77 -22.02
CA TYR A 59 -3.11 -12.95 -21.24
C TYR A 59 -2.03 -11.96 -21.67
N ILE A 60 -1.75 -11.82 -22.96
CA ILE A 60 -0.77 -10.86 -23.48
C ILE A 60 -1.16 -9.43 -23.10
N ARG A 61 -2.43 -9.04 -23.25
CA ARG A 61 -2.89 -7.70 -22.87
C ARG A 61 -2.73 -7.44 -21.37
N GLN A 62 -3.04 -8.42 -20.54
CA GLN A 62 -2.86 -8.32 -19.09
C GLN A 62 -1.38 -8.28 -18.71
N GLU A 63 -0.56 -9.13 -19.34
CA GLU A 63 0.88 -9.16 -19.16
C GLU A 63 1.51 -7.83 -19.57
N GLU A 64 1.15 -7.25 -20.71
CA GLU A 64 1.60 -5.94 -21.14
C GLU A 64 1.14 -4.83 -20.18
N GLY A 65 -0.08 -4.92 -19.66
CA GLY A 65 -0.59 -3.99 -18.66
C GLY A 65 0.21 -4.05 -17.36
N CYS A 66 0.52 -5.25 -16.88
CA CYS A 66 1.41 -5.48 -15.75
C CYS A 66 2.82 -5.00 -16.07
N ARG A 67 3.39 -5.38 -17.21
CA ARG A 67 4.72 -5.00 -17.66
C ARG A 67 4.87 -3.49 -17.71
N LYS A 68 3.93 -2.75 -18.27
CA LYS A 68 3.90 -1.27 -18.26
C LYS A 68 3.83 -0.69 -16.84
N LEU A 69 3.08 -1.32 -15.95
CA LEU A 69 2.99 -0.93 -14.53
C LEU A 69 4.29 -1.24 -13.75
N HIS A 70 5.03 -2.26 -14.17
CA HIS A 70 6.26 -2.75 -13.55
C HIS A 70 7.56 -2.23 -14.20
N MET A 71 7.48 -1.61 -15.39
CA MET A 71 8.58 -1.00 -16.14
C MET A 71 8.82 0.49 -15.81
N GLN A 72 8.03 1.10 -14.91
CA GLN A 72 8.36 2.44 -14.42
C GLN A 72 9.70 2.41 -13.66
N PRO A 73 10.60 3.40 -13.88
CA PRO A 73 11.97 3.35 -13.39
C PRO A 73 12.01 3.20 -11.87
N LYS A 74 12.60 2.08 -11.43
CA LYS A 74 12.89 1.76 -10.04
C LYS A 74 14.10 2.56 -9.59
N GLY A 75 13.94 3.86 -9.34
CA GLY A 75 14.91 4.59 -8.51
C GLY A 75 14.92 3.96 -7.11
N ASN A 76 16.08 3.96 -6.43
CA ASN A 76 16.24 3.39 -5.07
C ASN A 76 15.28 3.99 -4.02
N VAL A 77 14.71 5.17 -4.32
CA VAL A 77 13.51 5.73 -3.68
C VAL A 77 12.29 5.26 -4.49
N GLY A 78 11.93 4.00 -4.28
CA GLY A 78 11.02 3.25 -5.14
C GLY A 78 9.63 3.86 -5.33
N ALA A 79 9.15 3.81 -6.57
CA ALA A 79 7.85 4.18 -7.12
C ALA A 79 6.59 3.52 -6.46
N ARG A 80 6.70 3.01 -5.23
CA ARG A 80 5.66 2.27 -4.51
C ARG A 80 5.46 2.69 -3.05
N SER A 81 6.34 3.51 -2.49
CA SER A 81 6.19 4.01 -1.12
C SER A 81 5.79 5.47 -1.14
N ASN A 82 4.63 5.78 -0.57
CA ASN A 82 4.21 7.13 -0.31
C ASN A 82 5.27 7.84 0.57
N PRO A 83 5.94 8.90 0.06
CA PRO A 83 7.05 9.53 0.78
C PRO A 83 6.64 10.10 2.14
N PHE A 84 5.40 10.59 2.27
CA PHE A 84 4.90 11.11 3.53
C PHE A 84 4.63 9.98 4.54
N GLN A 85 4.00 8.89 4.12
CA GLN A 85 3.83 7.72 5.00
C GLN A 85 5.18 7.19 5.49
N ARG A 86 6.18 7.12 4.61
CA ARG A 86 7.53 6.72 4.99
C ARG A 86 8.18 7.70 5.96
N LEU A 87 7.96 9.00 5.76
CA LEU A 87 8.41 10.05 6.67
C LEU A 87 7.78 9.88 8.06
N MET A 88 6.47 9.60 8.12
CA MET A 88 5.74 9.43 9.38
C MET A 88 6.09 8.14 10.15
N VAL A 89 6.65 7.12 9.47
CA VAL A 89 7.18 5.91 10.11
C VAL A 89 8.56 6.13 10.72
N ARG A 90 9.34 7.09 10.20
CA ARG A 90 10.73 7.33 10.61
C ARG A 90 10.94 7.46 12.13
N PRO A 91 10.07 8.15 12.91
CA PRO A 91 10.21 8.27 14.36
C PRO A 91 10.31 6.93 15.11
N PHE A 92 9.68 5.88 14.60
CA PHE A 92 9.60 4.58 15.26
C PHE A 92 10.09 3.42 14.38
N GLU A 93 10.79 3.71 13.27
CA GLU A 93 11.27 2.70 12.34
C GLU A 93 12.15 1.64 13.02
N HIS A 94 12.93 2.06 14.03
CA HIS A 94 13.77 1.18 14.85
C HIS A 94 12.96 0.13 15.63
N LEU A 95 11.69 0.39 15.93
CA LEU A 95 10.78 -0.57 16.58
C LEU A 95 10.22 -1.63 15.61
N LEU A 96 10.46 -1.47 14.30
CA LEU A 96 9.92 -2.32 13.24
C LEU A 96 10.94 -3.29 12.64
N THR A 97 12.18 -3.27 13.13
CA THR A 97 13.32 -3.98 12.52
C THR A 97 14.16 -4.68 13.57
N GLY A 98 14.70 -5.84 13.23
CA GLY A 98 15.56 -6.64 14.10
C GLY A 98 14.82 -7.79 14.80
N GLU A 99 15.57 -8.59 15.56
CA GLU A 99 15.02 -9.70 16.35
C GLU A 99 14.13 -9.20 17.50
N ASP A 100 14.41 -8.00 18.01
CA ASP A 100 13.64 -7.33 19.08
C ASP A 100 12.53 -6.40 18.56
N ALA A 101 12.01 -6.66 17.36
CA ALA A 101 10.96 -5.83 16.77
C ALA A 101 9.70 -5.80 17.67
N VAL A 102 9.49 -4.66 18.33
CA VAL A 102 8.35 -4.43 19.22
C VAL A 102 7.05 -4.41 18.44
N PHE A 103 7.07 -3.98 17.18
CA PHE A 103 5.87 -3.89 16.36
C PHE A 103 6.12 -4.38 14.94
N GLN A 104 5.33 -5.33 14.48
CA GLN A 104 5.56 -5.95 13.18
C GLN A 104 5.10 -5.05 12.04
N ARG A 105 5.85 -5.06 10.92
CA ARG A 105 5.58 -4.20 9.75
C ARG A 105 4.20 -4.42 9.13
N GLY A 106 3.60 -5.60 9.27
CA GLY A 106 2.27 -5.87 8.72
C GLY A 106 1.16 -5.05 9.38
N TYR A 107 1.39 -4.46 10.57
CA TYR A 107 0.43 -3.55 11.21
C TYR A 107 0.55 -2.10 10.71
N LEU A 108 1.52 -1.79 9.82
CA LEU A 108 1.66 -0.43 9.29
C LEU A 108 0.41 0.04 8.53
N THR A 109 -0.36 -0.86 7.93
CA THR A 109 -1.65 -0.53 7.30
C THR A 109 -2.62 0.10 8.31
N ASN A 110 -2.67 -0.44 9.54
CA ASN A 110 -3.51 0.11 10.61
C ASN A 110 -3.03 1.50 11.05
N TYR A 111 -1.71 1.69 11.07
CA TYR A 111 -1.12 2.99 11.36
C TYR A 111 -1.43 4.02 10.27
N PHE A 112 -1.38 3.64 8.99
CA PHE A 112 -1.69 4.56 7.89
C PHE A 112 -3.17 4.94 7.85
N GLU A 113 -4.08 4.01 8.16
CA GLU A 113 -5.49 4.35 8.34
C GLU A 113 -5.70 5.34 9.50
N PHE A 114 -4.97 5.16 10.61
CA PHE A 114 -4.98 6.16 11.68
C PHE A 114 -4.51 7.55 11.20
N LEU A 115 -3.48 7.62 10.35
CA LEU A 115 -3.02 8.90 9.78
C LEU A 115 -4.07 9.54 8.87
N GLU A 116 -4.83 8.75 8.13
CA GLU A 116 -5.96 9.24 7.32
C GLU A 116 -7.02 9.92 8.19
N HIS A 117 -7.34 9.33 9.34
CA HIS A 117 -8.23 9.94 10.34
C HIS A 117 -7.62 11.18 11.01
N ALA A 118 -6.34 11.11 11.39
CA ALA A 118 -5.70 12.20 12.14
C ALA A 118 -5.51 13.47 11.31
N PHE A 119 -5.25 13.32 10.01
CA PHE A 119 -4.96 14.46 9.13
C PHE A 119 -6.14 14.86 8.24
N GLU A 120 -7.07 13.96 7.93
CA GLU A 120 -8.21 14.18 7.06
C GLU A 120 -7.82 14.99 5.80
N LYS A 121 -8.41 16.18 5.62
CA LYS A 121 -8.18 17.11 4.50
C LYS A 121 -6.74 17.63 4.41
N ARG A 122 -5.95 17.52 5.48
CA ARG A 122 -4.54 17.96 5.53
C ARG A 122 -3.57 16.88 5.05
N LEU A 123 -4.01 15.62 4.91
CA LEU A 123 -3.16 14.53 4.46
C LEU A 123 -2.62 14.78 3.05
N GLU A 124 -3.52 15.05 2.09
CA GLU A 124 -3.14 15.23 0.69
C GLU A 124 -2.12 16.38 0.48
N PRO A 125 -2.25 17.56 1.10
CA PRO A 125 -1.21 18.59 1.09
C PRO A 125 0.17 18.08 1.53
N PHE A 126 0.25 17.33 2.64
CA PHE A 126 1.51 16.77 3.11
C PHE A 126 2.12 15.78 2.12
N GLU A 127 1.32 14.86 1.61
CA GLU A 127 1.81 13.91 0.61
C GLU A 127 2.27 14.58 -0.67
N ARG A 128 1.52 15.58 -1.15
CA ARG A 128 1.88 16.36 -2.35
C ARG A 128 3.20 17.09 -2.14
N HIS A 129 3.40 17.66 -0.96
CA HIS A 129 4.64 18.35 -0.62
C HIS A 129 5.84 17.38 -0.52
N CYS A 130 5.69 16.22 0.13
CA CYS A 130 6.77 15.22 0.15
C CYS A 130 7.08 14.69 -1.26
N ARG A 131 6.08 14.51 -2.13
CA ARG A 131 6.30 14.15 -3.54
C ARG A 131 7.08 15.22 -4.30
N SER A 132 6.78 16.50 -4.08
CA SER A 132 7.53 17.58 -4.75
C SER A 132 8.97 17.69 -4.25
N ILE A 133 9.23 17.40 -2.98
CA ILE A 133 10.60 17.30 -2.45
C ILE A 133 11.36 16.17 -3.15
N ILE A 134 10.78 14.97 -3.24
CA ILE A 134 11.41 13.84 -3.96
C ILE A 134 11.70 14.20 -5.42
N GLN A 135 10.76 14.83 -6.12
CA GLN A 135 10.98 15.27 -7.50
C GLN A 135 12.14 16.27 -7.61
N ALA A 136 12.24 17.23 -6.70
CA ALA A 136 13.37 18.16 -6.66
C ALA A 136 14.69 17.44 -6.39
N LEU A 137 14.71 16.50 -5.44
CA LEU A 137 15.91 15.70 -5.13
C LEU A 137 16.30 14.77 -6.27
N MET A 138 15.35 14.26 -7.06
CA MET A 138 15.63 13.49 -8.28
C MET A 138 16.37 14.32 -9.33
N VAL A 139 16.06 15.61 -9.46
CA VAL A 139 16.79 16.50 -10.39
C VAL A 139 18.24 16.69 -9.94
N VAL A 140 18.49 16.77 -8.63
CA VAL A 140 19.83 16.99 -8.07
C VAL A 140 20.67 15.72 -8.04
N HIS A 141 20.11 14.61 -7.56
CA HIS A 141 20.84 13.37 -7.29
C HIS A 141 20.68 12.31 -8.38
N GLY A 142 19.71 12.46 -9.29
CA GLY A 142 19.45 11.51 -10.37
C GLY A 142 19.29 10.07 -9.85
N ASN A 143 20.06 9.15 -10.42
CA ASN A 143 20.07 7.74 -10.04
C ASN A 143 20.68 7.46 -8.65
N ASN A 144 21.40 8.42 -8.08
CA ASN A 144 22.01 8.30 -6.75
C ASN A 144 21.07 8.73 -5.62
N LEU A 145 19.83 9.11 -5.94
CA LEU A 145 18.85 9.47 -4.93
C LEU A 145 18.58 8.29 -3.98
N THR A 146 18.74 8.54 -2.69
CA THR A 146 18.41 7.61 -1.59
C THR A 146 17.43 8.27 -0.62
N TRP A 147 16.87 7.47 0.30
CA TRP A 147 16.00 8.01 1.35
C TRP A 147 16.72 8.91 2.34
N ASP A 148 18.03 8.71 2.54
CA ASP A 148 18.82 9.58 3.43
C ASP A 148 18.84 11.01 2.92
N HIS A 149 19.02 11.21 1.60
CA HIS A 149 18.91 12.52 0.96
C HIS A 149 17.55 13.19 1.24
N PHE A 150 16.47 12.40 1.23
CA PHE A 150 15.15 12.90 1.57
C PHE A 150 15.04 13.27 3.05
N TYR A 151 15.55 12.45 3.96
CA TYR A 151 15.45 12.68 5.40
C TYR A 151 16.28 13.85 5.91
N VAL A 152 17.41 14.14 5.27
CA VAL A 152 18.28 15.27 5.64
C VAL A 152 17.89 16.59 4.97
N ASP A 153 16.95 16.56 4.01
CA ASP A 153 16.44 17.80 3.38
C ASP A 153 15.65 18.63 4.41
N GLY A 154 16.04 19.89 4.58
CA GLY A 154 15.41 20.78 5.57
C GLY A 154 13.91 20.98 5.38
N ARG A 155 13.39 20.85 4.14
CA ARG A 155 11.94 20.89 3.87
C ARG A 155 11.25 19.64 4.41
N THR A 156 11.90 18.47 4.29
CA THR A 156 11.39 17.21 4.85
C THR A 156 11.32 17.28 6.37
N ILE A 157 12.36 17.81 7.02
CA ILE A 157 12.39 17.97 8.48
C ILE A 157 11.26 18.88 8.97
N LYS A 158 11.08 20.05 8.33
CA LYS A 158 9.97 20.97 8.62
C LYS A 158 8.60 20.34 8.39
N THR A 159 8.48 19.49 7.37
CA THR A 159 7.24 18.77 7.06
C THR A 159 6.92 17.75 8.16
N LEU A 160 7.90 16.96 8.57
CA LEU A 160 7.75 15.99 9.66
C LEU A 160 7.37 16.69 10.96
N GLN A 161 8.04 17.79 11.29
CA GLN A 161 7.76 18.58 12.48
C GLN A 161 6.32 19.12 12.48
N GLY A 162 5.88 19.74 11.39
CA GLY A 162 4.51 20.25 11.26
C GLY A 162 3.46 19.14 11.36
N ALA A 163 3.72 17.98 10.75
CA ALA A 163 2.84 16.82 10.83
C ALA A 163 2.78 16.24 12.24
N LEU A 164 3.92 16.08 12.93
CA LEU A 164 3.99 15.56 14.30
C LEU A 164 3.34 16.51 15.31
N LYS A 165 3.44 17.83 15.13
CA LYS A 165 2.74 18.82 15.97
C LYS A 165 1.22 18.65 15.91
N LEU A 166 0.67 18.49 14.70
CA LEU A 166 -0.75 18.23 14.51
C LEU A 166 -1.15 16.85 15.06
N LEU A 167 -0.34 15.83 14.80
CA LEU A 167 -0.59 14.47 15.28
C LEU A 167 -0.60 14.40 16.81
N ARG A 168 0.33 15.10 17.48
CA ARG A 168 0.37 15.19 18.94
C ARG A 168 -0.92 15.79 19.48
N ALA A 169 -1.34 16.94 18.98
CA ALA A 169 -2.56 17.60 19.42
C ALA A 169 -3.79 16.67 19.25
N TYR A 170 -3.83 15.90 18.16
CA TYR A 170 -4.87 14.91 17.95
C TYR A 170 -4.79 13.75 18.95
N LEU A 171 -3.60 13.17 19.16
CA LEU A 171 -3.36 12.07 20.12
C LEU A 171 -3.59 12.46 21.59
N GLU A 172 -3.56 13.74 21.92
CA GLU A 172 -3.89 14.26 23.25
C GLU A 172 -5.41 14.42 23.43
N SER A 173 -6.17 14.54 22.35
CA SER A 173 -7.64 14.64 22.41
C SER A 173 -8.31 13.30 22.75
N PRO A 174 -9.50 13.30 23.42
CA PRO A 174 -10.25 12.08 23.68
C PRO A 174 -10.61 11.29 22.41
N GLU A 175 -10.94 12.01 21.33
CA GLU A 175 -11.25 11.40 20.05
C GLU A 175 -10.03 10.70 19.45
N GLY A 176 -8.89 11.39 19.38
CA GLY A 176 -7.68 10.81 18.80
C GLY A 176 -7.16 9.62 19.61
N GLN A 177 -7.31 9.61 20.94
CA GLN A 177 -6.99 8.43 21.76
C GLN A 177 -7.90 7.24 21.42
N ARG A 178 -9.20 7.48 21.26
CA ARG A 178 -10.17 6.44 20.86
C ARG A 178 -9.86 5.88 19.48
N VAL A 179 -9.61 6.75 18.49
CA VAL A 179 -9.30 6.34 17.11
C VAL A 179 -7.95 5.63 17.03
N TRP A 180 -6.94 6.11 17.77
CA TRP A 180 -5.64 5.45 17.89
C TRP A 180 -5.78 4.00 18.35
N LEU A 181 -6.46 3.78 19.48
CA LEU A 181 -6.68 2.44 20.00
C LEU A 181 -7.51 1.59 19.04
N ALA A 182 -8.59 2.16 18.47
CA ALA A 182 -9.45 1.43 17.53
C ALA A 182 -8.70 0.98 16.27
N CYS A 183 -7.80 1.81 15.72
CA CYS A 183 -7.04 1.46 14.53
C CYS A 183 -5.94 0.45 14.85
N LEU A 184 -5.10 0.75 15.84
CA LEU A 184 -3.85 0.02 16.10
C LEU A 184 -4.06 -1.30 16.85
N SER A 185 -5.21 -1.47 17.51
CA SER A 185 -5.56 -2.73 18.19
C SER A 185 -6.13 -3.79 17.23
N ARG A 186 -6.32 -3.48 15.95
CA ARG A 186 -6.85 -4.46 15.01
C ARG A 186 -5.81 -5.52 14.66
N PRO A 187 -6.22 -6.79 14.53
CA PRO A 187 -5.38 -7.80 13.91
C PRO A 187 -5.07 -7.40 12.46
N SER A 188 -4.00 -7.94 11.88
CA SER A 188 -3.64 -7.68 10.49
C SER A 188 -3.29 -8.99 9.80
N ALA A 189 -4.06 -9.33 8.77
CA ALA A 189 -3.98 -10.62 8.06
C ALA A 189 -3.94 -11.80 9.05
N ASP A 190 -2.84 -12.53 9.09
CA ASP A 190 -2.63 -13.72 9.94
C ASP A 190 -2.00 -13.38 11.31
N MET A 191 -1.79 -12.11 11.63
CA MET A 191 -1.17 -11.70 12.89
C MET A 191 -2.25 -11.35 13.94
N PRO A 192 -2.04 -11.75 15.21
CA PRO A 192 -2.98 -11.47 16.30
C PRO A 192 -3.10 -9.97 16.56
N GLN A 193 -3.97 -9.57 17.49
CA GLN A 193 -4.02 -8.20 17.96
C GLN A 193 -2.68 -7.81 18.64
N PRO A 194 -2.10 -6.63 18.33
CA PRO A 194 -0.93 -6.13 19.05
C PRO A 194 -1.21 -5.93 20.53
N ALA A 195 -0.22 -6.21 21.38
CA ALA A 195 -0.31 -5.92 22.80
C ALA A 195 -0.36 -4.40 23.03
N ILE A 196 -1.11 -3.96 24.04
CA ILE A 196 -1.27 -2.54 24.38
C ILE A 196 0.09 -1.86 24.63
N GLY A 197 1.05 -2.57 25.23
CA GLY A 197 2.41 -2.07 25.43
C GLY A 197 3.12 -1.71 24.12
N GLN A 198 2.96 -2.52 23.07
CA GLN A 198 3.56 -2.28 21.75
C GLN A 198 2.94 -1.04 21.09
N ILE A 199 1.62 -0.90 21.19
CA ILE A 199 0.88 0.27 20.69
C ILE A 199 1.34 1.54 21.42
N ASN A 200 1.52 1.47 22.74
CA ASN A 200 2.00 2.59 23.54
C ASN A 200 3.45 2.97 23.24
N HIS A 201 4.33 2.01 22.92
CA HIS A 201 5.72 2.31 22.52
C HIS A 201 5.77 3.14 21.24
N ILE A 202 4.95 2.83 20.24
CA ILE A 202 4.88 3.65 19.02
C ILE A 202 4.38 5.05 19.34
N ARG A 203 3.30 5.15 20.13
CA ARG A 203 2.76 6.45 20.56
C ARG A 203 3.84 7.28 21.24
N GLN A 204 4.59 6.67 22.16
CA GLN A 204 5.65 7.34 22.89
C GLN A 204 6.77 7.83 21.97
N ALA A 205 7.25 6.98 21.04
CA ALA A 205 8.28 7.37 20.08
C ALA A 205 7.86 8.56 19.20
N LEU A 206 6.58 8.60 18.78
CA LEU A 206 6.01 9.74 18.04
C LEU A 206 6.01 11.02 18.89
N LEU A 207 5.58 10.94 20.15
CA LEU A 207 5.49 12.08 21.05
C LEU A 207 6.88 12.61 21.45
N GLU A 208 7.84 11.73 21.70
CA GLU A 208 9.22 12.09 22.01
C GLU A 208 9.89 12.77 20.82
N THR A 209 9.71 12.23 19.62
CA THR A 209 10.23 12.86 18.39
C THR A 209 9.60 14.23 18.16
N ALA A 210 8.29 14.38 18.39
CA ALA A 210 7.61 15.67 18.28
C ALA A 210 8.20 16.71 19.25
N ARG A 211 8.43 16.33 20.52
CA ARG A 211 9.07 17.21 21.53
C ARG A 211 10.51 17.57 21.14
N GLY A 212 11.28 16.59 20.67
CA GLY A 212 12.68 16.81 20.27
C GLY A 212 12.81 17.78 19.10
N LEU A 213 11.90 17.73 18.12
CA LEU A 213 11.89 18.66 17.00
C LEU A 213 11.41 20.07 17.39
N GLU A 214 10.48 20.20 18.35
CA GLU A 214 10.06 21.52 18.86
C GLU A 214 11.15 22.20 19.68
N ALA A 215 11.96 21.44 20.43
CA ALA A 215 13.07 21.99 21.21
C ALA A 215 14.26 22.46 20.36
N ALA A 216 14.29 22.13 19.07
CA ALA A 216 15.33 22.50 18.13
C ALA A 216 14.99 23.77 17.31
N GLU A 217 13.82 24.39 17.54
CA GLU A 217 13.44 25.73 17.03
C GLU A 217 14.08 26.86 17.84
#